data_AF-T1BML0-F1
#
_entry.id   AF-T1BML0-F1
#
_cell.length_a   1.000
_cell.length_b   1.000
_cell.length_c   1.000
_cell.angle_alpha   90.00
_cell.angle_beta   90.00
_cell.angle_gamma   90.00
#
_symmetry.space_group_name_H-M   'P 1'
#
loop_
_entity.id
_entity.type
_entity.pdbx_description
1 polymer ?
#
loop_
_entity_poly.entity_id
_entity_poly.type
_entity_poly.pdbx_seq_one_letter_code
_entity_poly.pdbx_strand_id
1 'polypeptide(L)' 'TLIRYPETLEQAASGSAPHLIAQYLRELAQAFHTYYHAVPLLVEEQALRNARLSLCLATRLILADGLSLLGVSAPSKM' A
#
# COMPACT_ATOMS: atom_id res chain seq x y z
N THR A 1 3.74 -0.42 -8.35
CA THR A 1 2.56 0.23 -7.72
C THR A 1 2.95 1.28 -6.71
N LEU A 2 3.80 0.99 -5.72
CA LEU A 2 4.17 1.95 -4.64
C LEU A 2 4.74 3.28 -5.16
N ILE A 3 5.65 3.23 -6.14
CA ILE A 3 6.29 4.44 -6.71
C ILE A 3 5.32 5.44 -7.36
N ARG A 4 4.12 4.98 -7.75
CA ARG A 4 3.09 5.84 -8.37
C ARG A 4 2.29 6.65 -7.35
N TYR A 5 2.48 6.39 -6.04
CA TYR A 5 1.67 7.04 -5.01
C TYR A 5 1.79 8.57 -5.02
N PRO A 6 3.00 9.17 -5.07
CA PRO A 6 3.14 10.63 -5.11
C PRO A 6 2.47 11.25 -6.34
N GLU A 7 2.67 10.66 -7.52
CA GLU A 7 2.04 11.11 -8.77
C GLU A 7 0.52 11.02 -8.69
N THR A 8 -0.03 9.93 -8.13
CA THR A 8 -1.48 9.77 -7.94
C THR A 8 -2.04 10.83 -6.99
N LEU A 9 -1.29 11.19 -5.93
CA LEU A 9 -1.67 12.27 -5.01
C LEU A 9 -1.71 13.63 -5.71
N GLU A 10 -0.68 13.97 -6.47
CA GLU A 10 -0.61 15.23 -7.22
C GLU A 10 -1.77 15.36 -8.23
N GLN A 11 -2.07 14.28 -8.95
CA GLN A 11 -3.20 14.23 -9.89
C GLN A 11 -4.54 14.37 -9.17
N ALA A 12 -4.74 13.64 -8.06
CA ALA A 12 -5.97 13.71 -7.28
C ALA A 12 -6.20 15.11 -6.68
N ALA A 13 -5.14 15.74 -6.16
CA ALA A 13 -5.20 17.08 -5.61
C ALA A 13 -5.50 18.13 -6.69
N SER A 14 -4.75 18.11 -7.80
CA SER A 14 -4.91 19.08 -8.89
C SER A 14 -6.29 18.99 -9.55
N GLY A 15 -6.83 17.76 -9.67
CA GLY A 15 -8.13 17.50 -10.28
C GLY A 15 -9.31 17.53 -9.32
N SER A 16 -9.10 17.77 -8.01
CA SER A 16 -10.14 17.58 -6.98
C SER A 16 -10.85 16.22 -7.10
N ALA A 17 -10.06 15.17 -7.33
CA ALA A 17 -10.50 13.85 -7.76
C ALA A 17 -10.14 12.76 -6.71
N PRO A 18 -10.78 12.75 -5.52
CA PRO A 18 -10.44 11.81 -4.44
C PRO A 18 -10.67 10.34 -4.82
N HIS A 19 -11.51 10.07 -5.81
CA HIS A 19 -11.74 8.72 -6.33
C HIS A 19 -10.48 8.07 -6.92
N LEU A 20 -9.51 8.87 -7.39
CA LEU A 20 -8.22 8.37 -7.87
C LEU A 20 -7.42 7.70 -6.75
N ILE A 21 -7.46 8.28 -5.54
CA ILE A 21 -6.83 7.68 -4.35
C ILE A 21 -7.53 6.38 -3.98
N ALA A 22 -8.87 6.37 -3.94
CA ALA A 22 -9.63 5.16 -3.63
C ALA A 22 -9.35 4.02 -4.63
N GLN A 23 -9.26 4.33 -5.93
CA GLN A 23 -8.91 3.36 -6.96
C GLN A 23 -7.48 2.84 -6.78
N TYR A 24 -6.52 3.73 -6.57
CA TYR A 24 -5.12 3.37 -6.32
C TYR A 24 -4.99 2.43 -5.11
N LEU A 25 -5.64 2.76 -3.99
CA LEU A 25 -5.59 1.94 -2.78
C LEU A 25 -6.21 0.56 -2.98
N ARG A 26 -7.31 0.47 -3.74
CA ARG A 26 -7.93 -0.81 -4.10
C ARG A 26 -6.97 -1.68 -4.92
N GLU A 27 -6.34 -1.10 -5.94
CA GLU A 27 -5.35 -1.81 -6.76
C GLU A 27 -4.13 -2.24 -5.95
N LEU A 28 -3.63 -1.37 -5.07
CA LEU A 28 -2.52 -1.67 -4.19
C LEU A 28 -2.84 -2.82 -3.22
N ALA A 29 -4.02 -2.77 -2.58
CA ALA A 29 -4.48 -3.82 -1.68
C ALA A 29 -4.63 -5.17 -2.39
N GLN A 30 -5.15 -5.17 -3.62
CA GLN A 30 -5.27 -6.39 -4.43
C GLN A 30 -3.89 -6.95 -4.79
N ALA A 31 -2.96 -6.12 -5.25
CA ALA A 31 -1.59 -6.54 -5.55
C ALA A 31 -0.87 -7.10 -4.31
N PHE A 32 -1.06 -6.45 -3.16
CA PHE A 32 -0.51 -6.92 -1.89
C PHE A 32 -1.10 -8.25 -1.46
N HIS A 33 -2.41 -8.42 -1.59
CA HIS A 33 -3.09 -9.69 -1.27
C HIS A 33 -2.53 -10.84 -2.11
N THR A 34 -2.39 -10.64 -3.43
CA THR A 34 -1.76 -11.65 -4.31
C THR A 34 -0.33 -11.95 -3.89
N TYR A 35 0.48 -10.93 -3.60
CA TYR A 35 1.87 -11.10 -3.15
C TYR A 35 1.96 -11.88 -1.84
N TYR A 36 1.13 -11.55 -0.86
CA TYR A 36 1.11 -12.18 0.46
C TYR A 36 0.83 -13.69 0.38
N HIS A 37 -0.05 -14.11 -0.54
CA HIS A 37 -0.35 -15.51 -0.76
C HIS A 37 0.71 -16.25 -1.58
N ALA A 38 1.38 -15.56 -2.51
CA ALA A 38 2.34 -16.19 -3.42
C ALA A 38 3.75 -16.33 -2.83
N VAL A 39 4.13 -15.47 -1.87
CA VAL A 39 5.52 -15.35 -1.41
C VAL A 39 5.66 -15.64 0.08
N PRO A 40 6.42 -16.68 0.49
CA PRO A 40 6.74 -16.92 1.89
C PRO A 40 7.53 -15.75 2.49
N LEU A 41 6.99 -15.08 3.51
CA LEU A 41 7.64 -13.91 4.10
C LEU A 41 8.69 -14.28 5.15
N LEU A 42 8.39 -15.26 6.01
CA LEU A 42 9.25 -15.68 7.12
C LEU A 42 10.18 -16.81 6.68
N VAL A 43 11.27 -16.44 5.99
CA VAL A 43 12.33 -17.36 5.56
C VAL A 43 13.59 -17.20 6.43
N GLU A 44 14.44 -18.24 6.44
CA GLU A 44 15.67 -18.24 7.23
C GLU A 44 16.67 -17.19 6.77
N GLU A 45 16.82 -17.03 5.44
CA GLU A 45 17.73 -16.07 4.83
C GLU A 45 17.36 -14.64 5.21
N GLN A 46 18.22 -14.01 6.02
CA GLN A 46 17.87 -12.77 6.72
C GLN A 46 17.71 -11.58 5.77
N ALA A 47 18.60 -11.46 4.77
CA ALA A 47 18.56 -10.36 3.81
C ALA A 47 17.25 -10.39 3.02
N LEU A 48 16.89 -11.54 2.45
CA LEU A 48 15.64 -11.74 1.75
C LEU A 48 14.41 -11.52 2.64
N ARG A 49 14.38 -12.09 3.86
CA ARG A 49 13.27 -11.86 4.81
C ARG A 49 13.10 -10.37 5.10
N ASN A 50 14.17 -9.66 5.42
CA ASN A 50 14.12 -8.24 5.77
C ASN A 50 13.67 -7.38 4.57
N ALA A 51 14.10 -7.71 3.35
CA ALA A 51 13.63 -7.03 2.14
C ALA A 51 12.11 -7.21 1.95
N ARG A 52 11.60 -8.43 2.13
CA ARG A 52 10.16 -8.73 2.03
C ARG A 52 9.35 -8.00 3.11
N LEU A 53 9.81 -8.02 4.36
CA LEU A 53 9.17 -7.28 5.45
C LEU A 53 9.18 -5.77 5.22
N SER A 54 10.26 -5.23 4.64
CA SER A 54 10.35 -3.80 4.29
C SER A 54 9.30 -3.43 3.23
N LEU A 55 9.08 -4.30 2.24
CA LEU A 55 8.02 -4.12 1.24
C LEU A 55 6.61 -4.15 1.88
N CYS A 56 6.36 -5.07 2.81
CA CYS A 56 5.10 -5.12 3.56
C CYS A 56 4.89 -3.82 4.37
N LEU A 57 5.95 -3.33 5.03
CA LEU A 57 5.89 -2.11 5.83
C LEU A 57 5.62 -0.88 4.95
N ALA A 58 6.31 -0.74 3.82
CA ALA A 58 6.08 0.35 2.88
C ALA A 58 4.64 0.35 2.34
N THR A 59 4.12 -0.84 2.01
CA THR A 59 2.72 -1.00 1.57
C THR A 59 1.74 -0.60 2.67
N ARG A 60 1.99 -0.99 3.92
CA ARG A 60 1.17 -0.59 5.08
C ARG A 60 1.14 0.92 5.27
N LEU A 61 2.29 1.59 5.14
CA LEU A 61 2.39 3.05 5.29
C LEU A 61 1.53 3.76 4.24
N ILE A 62 1.64 3.36 2.97
CA ILE A 62 0.86 3.98 1.88
C ILE A 62 -0.65 3.70 2.05
N LEU A 63 -1.04 2.48 2.44
CA LEU A 63 -2.45 2.17 2.69
C LEU A 63 -3.02 3.02 3.83
N ALA A 64 -2.29 3.15 4.94
CA ALA A 64 -2.73 3.94 6.08
C ALA A 64 -2.84 5.44 5.74
N ASP A 65 -1.84 5.99 5.05
CA ASP A 65 -1.82 7.38 4.62
C ASP A 65 -2.98 7.69 3.67
N GLY A 66 -3.16 6.88 2.63
CA GLY A 66 -4.24 7.07 1.67
C GLY A 66 -5.63 6.90 2.28
N LEU A 67 -5.83 5.94 3.20
CA LEU A 67 -7.10 5.80 3.91
C LEU A 67 -7.38 7.01 4.81
N SER A 68 -6.34 7.53 5.48
CA SER A 68 -6.45 8.76 6.29
C SER A 68 -6.87 9.96 5.45
N LEU A 69 -6.32 10.12 4.23
CA LEU A 69 -6.73 11.18 3.30
C LEU A 69 -8.20 11.08 2.88
N LEU A 70 -8.76 9.87 2.86
CA LEU A 70 -10.18 9.61 2.58
C LEU A 70 -11.08 9.70 3.82
N GLY A 71 -10.52 9.99 4.99
CA GLY A 71 -11.27 10.03 6.25
C GLY A 71 -11.68 8.65 6.77
N VAL A 72 -10.99 7.59 6.34
CA VAL A 72 -11.27 6.19 6.72
C VAL A 72 -10.20 5.70 7.68
N SER A 73 -10.58 4.94 8.70
CA SER A 73 -9.63 4.35 9.64
C SER A 73 -8.88 3.17 9.03
N ALA A 74 -7.59 3.05 9.38
CA ALA A 74 -6.74 1.92 9.03
C ALA A 74 -6.42 1.11 10.31
N PRO A 75 -7.25 0.12 10.68
CA PRO A 75 -7.07 -0.61 11.94
C PRO A 75 -5.80 -1.47 11.93
N SER A 76 -5.11 -1.55 13.08
CA SER A 76 -3.93 -2.40 13.24
C SER A 76 -4.25 -3.89 13.33
N LYS A 77 -5.52 -4.22 13.57
CA LYS A 77 -6.07 -5.57 13.63
C LYS A 77 -7.54 -5.50 13.20
N MET A 78 -7.94 -6.39 12.29
CA MET A 78 -9.33 -6.61 11.91
C MET A 78 -9.93 -7.77 12.68
#